data_AF-A0A382ADS6-F1
#
_entry.id   AF-A0A382ADS6-F1
#
_cell.length_a   1.000
_cell.length_b   1.000
_cell.length_c   1.000
_cell.angle_alpha   90.00
_cell.angle_beta   90.00
_cell.angle_gamma   90.00
#
_symmetry.space_group_name_H-M   'P 1'
#
loop_
_entity.id
_entity.type
_entity.pdbx_description
1 polymer ?
#
loop_
_entity_poly.entity_id
_entity_poly.type
_entity_poly.pdbx_seq_one_letter_code
_entity_poly.pdbx_strand_id
1 'polypeptide(L)'
;MIGKYILSGRIQAITAITLSALISFLLPPFAFLISGSVVGLLTLRKGIFYTLHALVISGFILQIFFIFLGISLYINSIYILIIWLPILFLSTILRFSERQGILILFAGLITTILVIIFYSIIGDVSAWWQERLDLVFEQSLAPEQLNEYRLALASTSGFINGMILAG
;
A
#
# COMPACT_ATOMS: atom_id res chain seq x y z
N MET A 1 1.41 18.08 17.29
CA MET A 1 -0.05 18.08 17.61
C MET A 1 -0.78 16.85 17.06
N ILE A 2 -0.63 16.49 15.77
CA ILE A 2 -1.36 15.36 15.15
C ILE A 2 -1.06 14.00 15.80
N GLY A 3 0.20 13.66 16.06
CA GLY A 3 0.54 12.39 16.72
C GLY A 3 -0.10 12.21 18.11
N LYS A 4 -0.25 13.30 18.88
CA LYS A 4 -0.93 13.28 20.18
C LYS A 4 -2.43 13.01 20.01
N TYR A 5 -3.05 13.57 18.96
CA TYR A 5 -4.45 13.29 18.62
C TYR A 5 -4.66 11.82 18.26
N ILE A 6 -3.85 11.27 17.34
CA ILE A 6 -3.94 9.86 16.89
C ILE A 6 -3.90 8.89 18.08
N LEU A 7 -3.07 9.20 19.09
CA LEU A 7 -2.84 8.34 20.25
C LEU A 7 -3.79 8.61 21.44
N SER A 8 -4.67 9.59 21.33
CA SER A 8 -5.51 10.08 22.45
C SER A 8 -6.66 9.13 22.80
N GLY A 9 -7.12 8.29 21.88
CA GLY A 9 -8.22 7.36 22.13
C GLY A 9 -8.60 6.52 20.91
N ARG A 10 -9.52 5.58 21.12
CA ARG A 10 -9.95 4.60 20.10
C ARG A 10 -10.60 5.27 18.90
N ILE A 11 -11.50 6.23 19.13
CA ILE A 11 -12.19 6.94 18.06
C ILE A 11 -11.19 7.76 17.23
N GLN A 12 -10.24 8.43 17.88
CA GLN A 12 -9.23 9.22 17.19
C GLN A 12 -8.29 8.35 16.35
N ALA A 13 -7.95 7.15 16.81
CA ALA A 13 -7.20 6.17 16.03
C ALA A 13 -7.98 5.71 14.78
N ILE A 14 -9.26 5.34 14.94
CA ILE A 14 -10.14 4.93 13.84
C ILE A 14 -10.29 6.06 12.82
N THR A 15 -10.60 7.28 13.27
CA THR A 15 -10.73 8.45 12.39
C THR A 15 -9.43 8.72 11.65
N ALA A 16 -8.28 8.65 12.31
CA ALA A 16 -6.99 8.87 11.67
C ALA A 16 -6.66 7.81 10.60
N ILE A 17 -6.91 6.53 10.89
CA ILE A 17 -6.72 5.44 9.91
C ILE A 17 -7.65 5.64 8.71
N THR A 18 -8.94 5.87 8.96
CA THR A 18 -9.93 6.04 7.89
C THR A 18 -9.60 7.25 7.02
N LEU A 19 -9.34 8.42 7.63
CA LEU A 19 -9.09 9.65 6.88
C LEU A 19 -7.76 9.56 6.10
N SER A 20 -6.71 9.00 6.71
CA SER A 20 -5.43 8.81 6.02
C SER A 20 -5.54 7.84 4.84
N ALA A 21 -6.36 6.79 4.95
CA ALA A 21 -6.64 5.87 3.85
C ALA A 21 -7.45 6.53 2.72
N LEU A 22 -8.45 7.36 3.04
CA LEU A 22 -9.17 8.13 2.03
C LEU A 22 -8.25 9.11 1.29
N ILE A 23 -7.38 9.83 2.01
CA ILE A 23 -6.39 10.72 1.40
C ILE A 23 -5.41 9.93 0.52
N SER A 24 -4.99 8.76 0.99
CA SER A 24 -4.08 7.87 0.26
C SER A 24 -4.71 7.33 -1.02
N PHE A 25 -6.02 7.11 -1.04
CA PHE A 25 -6.76 6.74 -2.25
C PHE A 25 -6.71 7.86 -3.30
N LEU A 26 -6.76 9.13 -2.88
CA LEU A 26 -6.60 10.28 -3.79
C LEU A 26 -5.15 10.47 -4.27
N LEU A 27 -4.17 9.93 -3.52
CA LEU A 27 -2.74 10.08 -3.80
C LEU A 27 -2.04 8.72 -3.80
N PRO A 28 -2.31 7.82 -4.78
CA PRO A 28 -1.81 6.44 -4.76
C PRO A 28 -0.29 6.29 -4.55
N PRO A 29 0.58 7.12 -5.16
CA PRO A 29 2.03 7.01 -4.94
C PRO A 29 2.47 7.25 -3.49
N PHE A 30 1.69 7.99 -2.72
CA PHE A 30 1.98 8.34 -1.33
C PHE A 30 1.18 7.51 -0.32
N ALA A 31 0.42 6.51 -0.77
CA ALA A 31 -0.50 5.77 0.06
C ALA A 31 0.20 5.02 1.22
N PHE A 32 1.34 4.39 0.94
CA PHE A 32 2.19 3.75 1.95
C PHE A 32 2.70 4.74 2.99
N LEU A 33 3.10 5.94 2.60
CA LEU A 33 3.61 6.95 3.51
C LEU A 33 2.50 7.54 4.39
N ILE A 34 1.37 7.92 3.80
CA ILE A 34 0.30 8.63 4.52
C ILE A 34 -0.46 7.67 5.44
N SER A 35 -1.05 6.60 4.89
CA SER A 35 -1.83 5.65 5.69
C SER A 35 -0.94 4.76 6.54
N GLY A 36 0.18 4.31 5.98
CA GLY A 36 1.11 3.44 6.68
C GLY A 36 1.76 4.06 7.91
N SER A 37 2.12 5.34 7.86
CA SER A 37 2.69 6.03 9.04
C SER A 37 1.73 6.04 10.23
N VAL A 38 0.42 6.18 9.99
CA VAL A 38 -0.60 6.14 11.05
C VAL A 38 -0.70 4.75 11.66
N VAL A 39 -0.75 3.71 10.81
CA VAL A 39 -0.82 2.31 11.25
C VAL A 39 0.46 1.91 12.01
N GLY A 40 1.63 2.29 11.51
CA GLY A 40 2.90 2.00 12.15
C GLY A 40 3.04 2.70 13.49
N LEU A 41 2.69 3.99 13.57
CA LEU A 41 2.70 4.75 14.83
C LEU A 41 1.79 4.11 15.89
N LEU A 42 0.57 3.73 15.51
CA LEU A 42 -0.38 3.06 16.40
C LEU A 42 0.15 1.70 16.87
N THR A 43 0.71 0.92 15.95
CA THR A 43 1.27 -0.40 16.25
C THR A 43 2.41 -0.28 17.25
N LEU A 44 3.36 0.62 17.02
CA LEU A 44 4.51 0.84 17.89
C LEU A 44 4.08 1.31 19.29
N ARG A 45 3.14 2.26 19.38
CA ARG A 45 2.79 2.94 20.64
C ARG A 45 1.70 2.24 21.44
N LYS A 46 0.72 1.61 20.79
CA LYS A 46 -0.45 0.99 21.42
C LYS A 46 -0.51 -0.53 21.24
N GLY A 47 0.30 -1.08 20.33
CA GLY A 47 0.42 -2.51 20.09
C GLY A 47 -0.45 -3.06 18.98
N ILE A 48 -0.15 -4.30 18.61
CA ILE A 48 -0.77 -5.00 17.47
C ILE A 48 -2.28 -5.17 17.67
N PHE A 49 -2.74 -5.64 18.83
CA PHE A 49 -4.17 -5.89 19.06
C PHE A 49 -4.99 -4.61 19.03
N TYR A 50 -4.47 -3.51 19.60
CA TYR A 50 -5.15 -2.22 19.55
C TYR A 50 -5.30 -1.74 18.10
N THR A 51 -4.24 -1.88 17.31
CA THR A 51 -4.21 -1.42 15.93
C THR A 51 -5.08 -2.29 15.03
N LEU A 52 -5.06 -3.62 15.21
CA LEU A 52 -5.93 -4.55 14.48
C LEU A 52 -7.41 -4.22 14.66
N HIS A 53 -7.88 -3.97 15.89
CA HIS A 53 -9.26 -3.58 16.11
C HIS A 53 -9.61 -2.28 15.38
N ALA A 54 -8.72 -1.29 15.42
CA ALA A 54 -8.93 -0.03 14.72
C ALA A 54 -8.96 -0.21 13.20
N LEU A 55 -8.06 -1.02 12.64
CA LEU A 55 -8.00 -1.35 11.21
C LEU A 55 -9.27 -2.06 10.74
N VAL A 56 -9.79 -3.03 11.51
CA VAL A 56 -11.03 -3.75 11.16
C VAL A 56 -12.21 -2.77 11.09
N ILE A 57 -12.37 -1.91 12.09
CA ILE A 57 -13.46 -0.93 12.13
C ILE A 57 -13.31 0.08 10.99
N SER A 58 -12.11 0.63 10.78
CA SER A 58 -11.83 1.53 9.66
C SER A 58 -12.07 0.86 8.31
N GLY A 59 -11.71 -0.41 8.15
CA GLY A 59 -11.96 -1.20 6.94
C GLY A 59 -13.46 -1.33 6.64
N PHE A 60 -14.29 -1.59 7.64
CA PHE A 60 -15.75 -1.60 7.48
C PHE A 60 -16.29 -0.23 7.08
N ILE A 61 -15.80 0.86 7.68
CA ILE A 61 -16.22 2.23 7.33
C ILE A 61 -15.85 2.55 5.87
N LEU A 62 -14.62 2.23 5.45
CA LEU A 62 -14.17 2.41 4.06
C LEU A 62 -14.99 1.56 3.08
N GLN A 63 -15.32 0.33 3.46
CA GLN A 63 -16.15 -0.55 2.65
C GLN A 63 -17.51 0.07 2.38
N ILE A 64 -18.18 0.55 3.43
CA ILE A 64 -19.48 1.22 3.33
C ILE A 64 -19.35 2.47 2.45
N PHE A 65 -18.30 3.27 2.65
CA PHE A 65 -18.04 4.47 1.86
C PHE A 65 -17.87 4.16 0.36
N PHE A 66 -17.13 3.11 -0.01
CA PHE A 66 -16.96 2.71 -1.41
C PHE A 66 -18.24 2.16 -2.04
N ILE A 67 -19.09 1.47 -1.28
CA ILE A 67 -20.42 1.05 -1.75
C ILE A 67 -21.24 2.29 -2.16
N PHE A 68 -21.25 3.34 -1.33
CA PHE A 68 -21.98 4.58 -1.64
C PHE A 68 -21.45 5.31 -2.88
N LEU A 69 -20.14 5.19 -3.17
CA LEU A 69 -19.53 5.78 -4.36
C LEU A 69 -19.65 4.91 -5.62
N GLY A 70 -20.25 3.71 -5.53
CA GLY A 70 -20.30 2.76 -6.64
C GLY A 70 -18.92 2.21 -7.05
N ILE A 71 -17.93 2.31 -6.15
CA ILE A 71 -16.57 1.83 -6.38
C ILE A 71 -16.51 0.33 -6.08
N SER A 72 -15.77 -0.43 -6.91
CA SER A 72 -15.59 -1.86 -6.71
C SER A 72 -15.01 -2.17 -5.33
N LEU A 73 -15.69 -3.08 -4.62
CA LEU A 73 -15.30 -3.55 -3.28
C LEU A 73 -13.92 -4.19 -3.23
N TYR A 74 -13.46 -4.73 -4.36
CA TYR A 74 -12.15 -5.35 -4.49
C TYR A 74 -11.01 -4.35 -4.19
N ILE A 75 -11.20 -3.07 -4.50
CA ILE A 75 -10.18 -2.03 -4.31
C ILE A 75 -9.85 -1.84 -2.83
N ASN A 76 -10.85 -1.80 -1.95
CA ASN A 76 -10.63 -1.69 -0.50
C ASN A 76 -9.89 -2.92 0.04
N SER A 77 -10.27 -4.12 -0.41
CA SER A 77 -9.62 -5.37 0.00
C SER A 77 -8.14 -5.40 -0.38
N ILE A 78 -7.80 -4.98 -1.61
CA ILE A 78 -6.41 -4.84 -2.04
C ILE A 78 -5.66 -3.88 -1.13
N TYR A 79 -6.25 -2.72 -0.85
CA TYR A 79 -5.62 -1.67 -0.04
C TYR A 79 -5.27 -2.18 1.37
N ILE A 80 -6.20 -2.90 2.02
CA ILE A 80 -5.98 -3.54 3.33
C ILE A 80 -4.82 -4.55 3.25
N LEU A 81 -4.82 -5.40 2.23
CA LEU A 81 -3.87 -6.50 2.09
C LEU A 81 -2.45 -6.02 1.73
N ILE A 82 -2.35 -5.04 0.84
CA ILE A 82 -1.07 -4.58 0.29
C ILE A 82 -0.40 -3.52 1.18
N ILE A 83 -1.18 -2.66 1.85
CA ILE A 83 -0.61 -1.55 2.62
C ILE A 83 -0.67 -1.83 4.12
N TRP A 84 -1.87 -2.09 4.66
CA TRP A 84 -2.03 -2.19 6.12
C TRP A 84 -1.36 -3.42 6.70
N LEU A 85 -1.50 -4.59 6.04
CA LEU A 85 -0.99 -5.85 6.57
C LEU A 85 0.55 -5.88 6.67
N PRO A 86 1.34 -5.52 5.62
CA PRO A 86 2.79 -5.52 5.71
C PRO A 86 3.30 -4.52 6.75
N ILE A 87 2.68 -3.34 6.83
CA ILE A 87 3.10 -2.29 7.77
C ILE A 87 2.79 -2.67 9.20
N LEU A 88 1.62 -3.27 9.45
CA LEU A 88 1.28 -3.82 10.77
C LEU A 88 2.28 -4.89 11.20
N PHE A 89 2.63 -5.81 10.29
CA PHE A 89 3.60 -6.87 10.55
C PHE A 89 5.00 -6.30 10.85
N LEU A 90 5.53 -5.45 9.96
CA LEU A 90 6.85 -4.84 10.11
C LEU A 90 6.95 -3.94 11.35
N SER A 91 5.90 -3.16 11.64
CA SER A 91 5.86 -2.32 12.84
C SER A 91 5.78 -3.15 14.12
N THR A 92 5.16 -4.34 14.05
CA THR A 92 5.14 -5.30 15.16
C THR A 92 6.53 -5.88 15.40
N ILE A 93 7.23 -6.28 14.34
CA ILE A 93 8.63 -6.74 14.43
C ILE A 93 9.51 -5.64 15.03
N LEU A 94 9.40 -4.41 14.52
CA LEU A 94 10.18 -3.29 15.02
C LEU A 94 9.89 -3.03 16.51
N ARG A 95 8.63 -3.14 16.93
CA ARG A 95 8.22 -2.97 18.33
C ARG A 95 8.86 -3.98 19.27
N PHE A 96 8.96 -5.24 18.86
CA PHE A 96 9.51 -6.31 19.71
C PHE A 96 11.02 -6.44 19.62
N SER A 97 11.59 -6.17 18.44
CA SER A 97 13.03 -6.32 18.22
C SER A 97 13.84 -5.11 18.66
N GLU A 98 13.24 -3.91 18.65
CA GLU A 98 13.91 -2.61 18.86
C GLU A 98 15.17 -2.39 18.00
N ARG A 99 15.31 -3.18 16.92
CA ARG A 99 16.50 -3.22 16.07
C ARG A 99 16.11 -2.97 14.62
N GLN A 100 16.52 -1.81 14.09
CA GLN A 100 16.23 -1.43 12.71
C GLN A 100 16.82 -2.40 11.69
N GLY A 101 17.98 -3.02 11.98
CA GLY A 101 18.56 -4.04 11.09
C GLY A 101 17.65 -5.26 10.89
N ILE A 102 16.95 -5.70 11.95
CA ILE A 102 16.00 -6.82 11.87
C ILE A 102 14.80 -6.42 11.02
N LEU A 103 14.28 -5.20 11.21
CA LEU A 103 13.21 -4.65 10.37
C LEU A 103 13.57 -4.69 8.88
N ILE A 104 14.76 -4.20 8.51
CA ILE A 104 15.21 -4.14 7.12
C ILE A 104 15.30 -5.55 6.52
N LEU A 105 15.83 -6.52 7.26
CA LEU A 105 15.89 -7.92 6.81
C LEU A 105 14.49 -8.50 6.54
N PHE A 106 13.54 -8.29 7.46
CA PHE A 106 12.17 -8.78 7.27
C PHE A 106 11.43 -8.04 6.15
N ALA A 107 11.66 -6.74 5.98
CA ALA A 107 11.11 -5.99 4.84
C ALA A 107 11.62 -6.58 3.52
N GLY A 108 12.93 -6.79 3.40
CA GLY A 108 13.54 -7.41 2.22
C GLY A 108 13.02 -8.84 1.96
N LEU A 109 12.82 -9.65 3.01
CA LEU A 109 12.23 -10.98 2.87
C LEU A 109 10.80 -10.94 2.35
N ILE A 110 9.95 -10.05 2.89
CA ILE A 110 8.56 -9.88 2.43
C ILE A 110 8.54 -9.45 0.96
N THR A 111 9.32 -8.43 0.59
CA THR A 111 9.43 -7.98 -0.79
C THR A 111 9.88 -9.12 -1.71
N THR A 112 10.89 -9.89 -1.31
CA THR A 112 11.39 -11.04 -2.09
C THR A 112 10.29 -12.09 -2.28
N ILE A 113 9.57 -12.45 -1.21
CA ILE A 113 8.47 -13.41 -1.27
C ILE A 113 7.34 -12.90 -2.18
N LEU A 114 6.96 -11.63 -2.07
CA LEU A 114 5.93 -11.03 -2.91
C LEU A 114 6.33 -11.04 -4.39
N VAL A 115 7.59 -10.71 -4.70
CA VAL A 115 8.12 -10.79 -6.07
C VAL A 115 8.01 -12.23 -6.58
N ILE A 116 8.46 -13.22 -5.82
CA ILE A 116 8.41 -14.65 -6.22
C ILE A 116 6.97 -15.08 -6.47
N ILE A 117 6.04 -14.76 -5.56
CA ILE A 117 4.61 -15.08 -5.71
C ILE A 117 4.05 -14.45 -6.99
N PHE A 118 4.37 -13.18 -7.25
CA PHE A 118 3.87 -12.45 -8.41
C PHE A 118 4.35 -13.08 -9.72
N TYR A 119 5.66 -13.35 -9.84
CA TYR A 119 6.22 -14.05 -11.00
C TYR A 119 5.66 -15.46 -11.17
N SER A 120 5.37 -16.17 -10.07
CA SER A 120 4.80 -17.52 -10.12
C SER A 120 3.35 -17.56 -10.60
N ILE A 121 2.55 -16.53 -10.30
CA ILE A 121 1.13 -16.45 -10.69
C ILE A 121 0.97 -15.89 -12.10
N ILE A 122 1.76 -14.87 -12.45
CA ILE A 122 1.56 -14.09 -13.70
C ILE A 122 2.46 -14.59 -14.84
N GLY A 123 3.58 -15.24 -14.54
CA GLY A 123 4.55 -15.68 -15.53
C GLY A 123 5.37 -14.51 -16.06
N ASP A 124 5.03 -13.97 -17.24
CA ASP A 124 5.70 -12.82 -17.82
C ASP A 124 5.18 -11.50 -17.20
N VAL A 125 5.79 -11.16 -16.07
CA VAL A 125 5.46 -9.94 -15.31
C VAL A 125 5.82 -8.67 -16.09
N SER A 126 6.84 -8.71 -16.95
CA SER A 126 7.23 -7.56 -17.76
C SER A 126 6.15 -7.25 -18.78
N ALA A 127 5.68 -8.26 -19.51
CA ALA A 127 4.57 -8.11 -20.46
C ALA A 127 3.28 -7.64 -19.76
N TRP A 128 2.99 -8.20 -18.56
CA TRP A 128 1.82 -7.79 -17.78
C TRP A 128 1.83 -6.30 -17.42
N TRP A 129 2.97 -5.77 -16.96
CA TRP A 129 3.08 -4.34 -16.66
C TRP A 129 3.00 -3.47 -17.91
N GLN A 130 3.60 -3.90 -19.02
CA GLN A 130 3.51 -3.18 -20.30
C GLN A 130 2.04 -3.03 -20.74
N GLU A 131 1.28 -4.12 -20.79
CA GLU A 131 -0.14 -4.11 -21.16
C GLU A 131 -0.95 -3.16 -20.26
N ARG A 132 -0.73 -3.23 -18.95
CA ARG A 132 -1.48 -2.41 -17.99
C ARG A 132 -1.19 -0.93 -18.11
N LEU A 133 0.06 -0.57 -18.37
CA LEU A 133 0.43 0.83 -18.50
C LEU A 133 0.05 1.37 -19.88
N ASP A 134 0.15 0.59 -20.95
CA ASP A 134 -0.39 0.96 -22.27
C ASP A 134 -1.87 1.35 -22.17
N LEU A 135 -2.70 0.57 -21.45
CA LEU A 135 -4.12 0.90 -21.23
C LEU A 135 -4.34 2.27 -20.55
N VAL A 136 -3.43 2.69 -19.67
CA VAL A 136 -3.51 3.97 -18.96
C VAL A 136 -3.02 5.13 -19.83
N PHE A 137 -1.92 4.94 -20.54
CA PHE A 137 -1.27 5.99 -21.32
C PHE A 137 -1.93 6.23 -22.68
N GLU A 138 -2.54 5.21 -23.30
CA GLU A 138 -3.35 5.39 -24.52
C GLU A 138 -4.52 6.35 -24.32
N GLN A 139 -5.05 6.43 -23.11
CA GLN A 139 -6.16 7.34 -22.76
C GLN A 139 -5.67 8.75 -22.40
N SER A 140 -4.37 8.91 -22.12
CA SER A 140 -3.82 10.12 -21.48
C SER A 140 -2.83 10.89 -22.35
N LEU A 141 -2.24 10.27 -23.37
CA LEU A 141 -1.17 10.83 -24.20
C LEU A 141 -1.58 10.99 -25.67
N ALA A 142 -0.93 11.92 -26.36
CA ALA A 142 -1.03 12.05 -27.80
C ALA A 142 -0.29 10.90 -28.52
N PRO A 143 -0.67 10.52 -29.76
CA PRO A 143 -0.07 9.40 -30.50
C PRO A 143 1.46 9.49 -30.67
N GLU A 144 2.01 10.70 -30.83
CA GLU A 144 3.46 10.91 -30.98
C GLU A 144 4.23 10.62 -29.67
N GLN A 145 3.64 10.93 -28.52
CA GLN A 145 4.23 10.70 -27.20
C GLN A 145 4.17 9.22 -26.78
N LEU A 146 3.17 8.47 -27.27
CA LEU A 146 3.01 7.04 -27.00
C LEU A 146 4.20 6.20 -27.50
N ASN A 147 4.76 6.52 -28.66
CA ASN A 147 5.89 5.78 -29.22
C ASN A 147 7.17 5.99 -28.39
N GLU A 148 7.44 7.23 -27.97
CA GLU A 148 8.57 7.56 -27.09
C GLU A 148 8.43 6.86 -25.73
N TYR A 149 7.21 6.87 -25.17
CA TYR A 149 6.88 6.16 -23.95
C TYR A 149 7.11 4.65 -24.05
N ARG A 150 6.63 3.99 -25.12
CA ARG A 150 6.80 2.53 -25.31
C ARG A 150 8.27 2.11 -25.37
N LEU A 151 9.12 2.92 -26.02
CA LEU A 151 10.56 2.68 -26.06
C LEU A 151 11.21 2.78 -24.67
N ALA A 152 10.86 3.80 -23.89
CA ALA A 152 11.33 3.94 -22.52
C ALA A 152 10.82 2.77 -21.64
N LEU A 153 9.56 2.37 -21.79
CA LEU A 153 8.94 1.32 -21.00
C LEU A 153 9.57 -0.05 -21.25
N ALA A 154 9.84 -0.40 -22.52
CA ALA A 154 10.46 -1.67 -22.88
C ALA A 154 11.85 -1.85 -22.22
N SER A 155 12.57 -0.75 -21.99
CA SER A 155 13.88 -0.80 -21.33
C SER A 155 13.81 -1.00 -19.81
N THR A 156 12.69 -0.64 -19.18
CA THR A 156 12.56 -0.57 -17.71
C THR A 156 11.50 -1.51 -17.14
N SER A 157 10.64 -2.11 -17.97
CA SER A 157 9.49 -2.92 -17.55
C SER A 157 9.85 -4.10 -16.65
N GLY A 158 11.02 -4.70 -16.85
CA GLY A 158 11.52 -5.79 -15.99
C GLY A 158 11.74 -5.38 -14.52
N PHE A 159 11.97 -4.09 -14.25
CA PHE A 159 12.22 -3.58 -12.90
C PHE A 159 10.97 -3.03 -12.20
N ILE A 160 9.89 -2.74 -12.94
CA ILE A 160 8.68 -2.08 -12.42
C ILE A 160 8.12 -2.84 -11.21
N ASN A 161 8.01 -4.16 -11.31
CA ASN A 161 7.47 -4.97 -10.21
C ASN A 161 8.34 -4.89 -8.95
N GLY A 162 9.66 -4.93 -9.11
CA GLY A 162 10.60 -4.82 -7.99
C GLY A 162 10.55 -3.43 -7.35
N MET A 163 10.49 -2.38 -8.15
CA MET A 163 10.39 -1.00 -7.67
C MET A 163 9.10 -0.75 -6.88
N ILE A 164 7.96 -1.27 -7.35
CA ILE A 164 6.67 -1.11 -6.68
C ILE A 164 6.63 -1.87 -5.37
N LEU A 165 7.18 -3.10 -5.32
CA LEU A 165 7.15 -3.94 -4.11
C LEU A 165 8.24 -3.59 -3.08
N ALA A 166 9.27 -2.83 -3.47
CA ALA A 166 10.32 -2.34 -2.58
C ALA A 166 10.06 -0.93 -2.03
N GLY A 167 9.06 -0.22 -2.56
CA GLY A 167 8.68 1.14 -2.17
C GLY A 167 7.82 1.24 -0.92
#